data_AF-A0A5Q0H1Y2-F1
#
_entry.id   AF-A0A5Q0H1Y2-F1
#
_cell.length_a   1.000
_cell.length_b   1.000
_cell.length_c   1.000
_cell.angle_alpha   90.00
_cell.angle_beta   90.00
_cell.angle_gamma   90.00
#
_symmetry.space_group_name_H-M   'P 1'
#
loop_
_entity.id
_entity.type
_entity.pdbx_description
1 polymer ?
#
loop_
_entity_poly.entity_id
_entity_poly.type
_entity_poly.pdbx_seq_one_letter_code
_entity_poly.pdbx_strand_id
1 'polypeptide(L)'
;MLIGHTPELRRLPADRSFAAAAGSAVSRAGDVEIPGGTDARTEAACRRAVGGADVHVLLVGFRYGSPVPDRPELSHPELEFDVAGELGVPRLVFLLTEDTRGPAELFLDHEHGARQQRFRARLRDDGLVTASVSSPAEVEAAVLDALSGLPRAAPAGTVVNSLGGTAHGNVVMAGAVHGDINLAHKPDRDIGIHVAGAHEPFEPVDGEYHLPVEIARKTPDVHRLSLSADVDGTPAAAWRLRPADVVLDSDHTTVEVTLRFTGTPLGAGPRRLTLEARNPDDDRSWSSNGVIVDAPADPGAELDLEVPGKGIWTSGTYRVEVVIRNRGNTRLEGSLTKSWDHRDQPGFLPPEAVGLAPNTAFTVAPGGEVRHEVSLTVPRQRWFTTTWHVPLGVAVRRYDVTAAPPGLEQRGMLADLRDLLQRLMAWGRVPLTLKRGVLAASGAGILALGVTCGVTASPDAPAPLPRTVMACDADTAAIVLGELTADDARDHGSYALATERARLPAVLGPYRVQATELAYACPSVKRVVRPEFTAVLWLGPLPSAKAAEVCPVLGRQAGCGVALTY
;
A
#
# COMPACT_ATOMS: atom_id res chain seq x y z
N MET A 1 5.01 -23.42 17.87
CA MET A 1 5.26 -22.74 19.15
C MET A 1 4.54 -21.40 19.20
N LEU A 2 3.87 -21.08 20.30
CA LEU A 2 3.30 -19.74 20.51
C LEU A 2 4.20 -18.95 21.46
N ILE A 3 4.60 -17.72 21.08
CA ILE A 3 5.38 -16.83 21.95
C ILE A 3 4.46 -15.75 22.52
N GLY A 4 4.17 -15.84 23.82
CA GLY A 4 3.44 -14.83 24.57
C GLY A 4 4.41 -13.77 25.12
N HIS A 5 4.16 -12.50 24.82
CA HIS A 5 4.94 -11.38 25.33
C HIS A 5 4.14 -10.07 25.25
N THR A 6 4.59 -9.04 25.96
CA THR A 6 4.04 -7.67 25.89
C THR A 6 4.67 -6.87 24.73
N PRO A 7 4.00 -5.82 24.19
CA PRO A 7 4.47 -5.11 22.99
C PRO A 7 5.85 -4.46 23.09
N GLU A 8 6.29 -4.04 24.27
CA GLU A 8 7.62 -3.49 24.48
C GLU A 8 8.73 -4.53 24.28
N LEU A 9 8.52 -5.80 24.66
CA LEU A 9 9.51 -6.88 24.48
C LEU A 9 9.72 -7.26 23.01
N ARG A 10 8.81 -6.85 22.12
CA ARG A 10 8.96 -6.96 20.67
C ARG A 10 9.76 -5.82 20.05
N ARG A 11 9.76 -4.66 20.70
CA ARG A 11 10.38 -3.43 20.19
C ARG A 11 11.73 -3.11 20.84
N LEU A 12 11.95 -3.61 22.05
CA LEU A 12 13.09 -3.26 22.88
C LEU A 12 13.87 -4.51 23.31
N PRO A 13 15.21 -4.40 23.40
CA PRO A 13 16.07 -3.33 22.86
C PRO A 13 15.96 -3.15 21.34
N ALA A 14 16.35 -1.97 20.81
CA ALA A 14 16.14 -1.61 19.41
C ALA A 14 17.07 -2.33 18.43
N ASP A 15 18.27 -2.70 18.88
CA ASP A 15 19.26 -3.50 18.14
C ASP A 15 18.79 -4.95 17.97
N ARG A 16 18.25 -5.54 19.04
CA ARG A 16 17.62 -6.86 19.01
C ARG A 16 16.65 -6.99 20.17
N SER A 17 15.37 -7.21 19.86
CA SER A 17 14.34 -7.35 20.90
C SER A 17 14.32 -8.73 21.54
N PHE A 18 13.78 -8.83 22.75
CA PHE A 18 13.64 -10.10 23.46
C PHE A 18 12.76 -11.09 22.69
N ALA A 19 11.67 -10.62 22.08
CA ALA A 19 10.79 -11.46 21.26
C ALA A 19 11.51 -11.98 20.01
N ALA A 20 12.31 -11.13 19.34
CA ALA A 20 13.09 -11.55 18.18
C ALA A 20 14.15 -12.61 18.55
N ALA A 21 14.77 -12.48 19.73
CA ALA A 21 15.70 -13.49 20.25
C ALA A 21 15.01 -14.84 20.54
N ALA A 22 13.81 -14.82 21.13
CA ALA A 22 13.03 -16.03 21.34
C ALA A 22 12.58 -16.68 20.02
N GLY A 23 12.12 -15.90 19.04
CA GLY A 23 11.77 -16.39 17.71
C GLY A 23 12.96 -17.04 17.00
N SER A 24 14.14 -16.42 17.10
CA SER A 24 15.39 -16.99 16.59
C SER A 24 15.74 -18.33 17.23
N ALA A 25 15.56 -18.48 18.55
CA ALA A 25 15.76 -19.75 19.25
C ALA A 25 14.78 -20.84 18.80
N VAL A 26 13.49 -20.49 18.61
CA VAL A 26 12.47 -21.40 18.07
C VAL A 26 12.88 -21.90 16.68
N SER A 27 13.30 -21.00 15.78
CA SER A 27 13.78 -21.38 14.45
C SER A 27 15.02 -22.27 14.52
N ARG A 28 15.97 -21.98 15.41
CA ARG A 28 17.18 -22.80 15.60
C ARG A 28 16.90 -24.17 16.19
N ALA A 29 15.84 -24.31 16.98
CA ALA A 29 15.36 -25.61 17.46
C ALA A 29 14.72 -26.46 16.33
N GLY A 30 14.46 -25.87 15.16
CA GLY A 30 13.76 -26.51 14.04
C GLY A 30 12.24 -26.44 14.16
N ASP A 31 11.73 -25.58 15.04
CA ASP A 31 10.31 -25.39 15.30
C ASP A 31 9.78 -24.14 14.57
N VAL A 32 8.46 -24.07 14.40
CA VAL A 32 7.79 -22.94 13.74
C VAL A 32 7.07 -22.08 14.76
N GLU A 33 7.30 -20.77 14.71
CA GLU A 33 6.53 -19.79 15.48
C GLU A 33 5.14 -19.60 14.84
N ILE A 34 4.10 -19.74 15.66
CA ILE A 34 2.73 -19.37 15.30
C ILE A 34 2.59 -17.88 15.61
N PRO A 35 2.13 -17.04 14.67
CA PRO A 35 2.00 -15.61 14.91
C PRO A 35 1.16 -15.32 16.16
N GLY A 36 1.76 -14.67 17.15
CA GLY A 36 1.03 -14.09 18.28
C GLY A 36 0.10 -12.99 17.79
N GLY A 37 -1.18 -13.05 18.15
CA GLY A 37 -2.17 -12.07 17.71
C GLY A 37 -2.06 -10.74 18.45
N THR A 38 -2.56 -9.67 17.82
CA THR A 38 -2.46 -8.28 18.27
C THR A 38 -3.22 -7.99 19.58
N ASP A 39 -2.95 -6.82 20.18
CA ASP A 39 -3.49 -6.34 21.47
C ASP A 39 -5.04 -6.20 21.55
N ALA A 40 -5.77 -6.52 20.47
CA ALA A 40 -7.23 -6.43 20.37
C ALA A 40 -7.94 -7.80 20.34
N ARG A 41 -7.27 -8.88 20.77
CA ARG A 41 -7.86 -10.24 20.77
C ARG A 41 -8.94 -10.41 21.84
N THR A 42 -9.93 -11.25 21.56
CA THR A 42 -10.88 -11.75 22.55
C THR A 42 -10.34 -13.01 23.24
N GLU A 43 -10.92 -13.42 24.36
CA GLU A 43 -10.58 -14.68 25.05
C GLU A 43 -10.61 -15.87 24.10
N ALA A 44 -11.65 -15.95 23.27
CA ALA A 44 -11.80 -17.01 22.28
C ALA A 44 -10.65 -17.06 21.26
N ALA A 45 -10.09 -15.90 20.89
CA ALA A 45 -8.95 -15.84 19.97
C ALA A 45 -7.65 -16.31 20.65
N CYS A 46 -7.41 -15.93 21.90
CA CYS A 46 -6.27 -16.41 22.68
C CYS A 46 -6.35 -17.92 22.89
N ARG A 47 -7.53 -18.44 23.26
CA ARG A 47 -7.73 -19.88 23.46
C ARG A 47 -7.49 -20.71 22.20
N ARG A 48 -7.93 -20.21 21.05
CA ARG A 48 -7.65 -20.86 19.75
C ARG A 48 -6.16 -20.86 19.42
N ALA A 49 -5.46 -19.75 19.65
CA ALA A 49 -4.03 -19.64 19.38
C ALA A 49 -3.22 -20.60 20.26
N VAL A 50 -3.50 -20.64 21.56
CA VAL A 50 -2.84 -21.55 22.50
C VAL A 50 -3.15 -23.01 22.17
N GLY A 51 -4.40 -23.35 21.87
CA GLY A 51 -4.80 -24.72 21.53
C GLY A 51 -4.21 -25.26 20.21
N GLY A 52 -3.67 -24.39 19.36
CA GLY A 52 -2.95 -24.78 18.14
C GLY A 52 -1.44 -24.93 18.33
N ALA A 53 -0.90 -24.68 19.53
CA ALA A 53 0.53 -24.70 19.80
C ALA A 53 0.94 -25.99 20.54
N ASP A 54 2.07 -26.57 20.14
CA ASP A 54 2.67 -27.71 20.85
C ASP A 54 3.38 -27.29 22.15
N VAL A 55 3.88 -26.06 22.20
CA VAL A 55 4.51 -25.44 23.39
C VAL A 55 4.17 -23.95 23.39
N HIS A 56 3.90 -23.42 24.58
CA HIS A 56 3.75 -21.99 24.86
C HIS A 56 5.02 -21.45 25.53
N VAL A 57 5.70 -20.53 24.85
CA VAL A 57 6.87 -19.81 25.35
C VAL A 57 6.42 -18.44 25.84
N LEU A 58 6.54 -18.17 27.13
CA LEU A 58 6.13 -16.90 27.74
C LEU A 58 7.35 -16.07 28.14
N LEU A 59 7.46 -14.85 27.59
CA LEU A 59 8.43 -13.84 28.02
C LEU A 59 7.74 -12.84 28.95
N VAL A 60 8.25 -12.71 30.18
CA VAL A 60 7.64 -11.87 31.22
C VAL A 60 8.54 -10.70 31.58
N GLY A 61 8.17 -9.51 31.09
CA GLY A 61 8.84 -8.24 31.34
C GLY A 61 8.35 -7.54 32.61
N PHE A 62 8.53 -6.22 32.66
CA PHE A 62 8.08 -5.38 33.79
C PHE A 62 6.73 -4.72 33.59
N ARG A 63 6.16 -4.79 32.37
CA ARG A 63 4.82 -4.32 32.08
C ARG A 63 3.84 -5.48 31.96
N TYR A 64 2.59 -5.20 32.28
CA TYR A 64 1.51 -6.18 32.31
C TYR A 64 0.92 -6.44 30.92
N GLY A 65 0.93 -5.42 30.06
CA GLY A 65 0.26 -5.44 28.75
C GLY A 65 -1.21 -5.02 28.83
N SER A 66 -1.83 -4.88 27.66
CA SER A 66 -3.22 -4.45 27.54
C SER A 66 -4.19 -5.52 28.08
N PRO A 67 -5.25 -5.12 28.81
CA PRO A 67 -6.33 -6.02 29.20
C PRO A 67 -7.03 -6.66 27.99
N VAL A 68 -7.53 -7.88 28.17
CA VAL A 68 -8.35 -8.54 27.16
C VAL A 68 -9.76 -7.94 27.19
N PRO A 69 -10.36 -7.50 26.07
CA PRO A 69 -11.63 -6.75 26.07
C PRO A 69 -12.81 -7.45 26.75
N ASP A 70 -12.92 -8.77 26.61
CA ASP A 70 -13.96 -9.61 27.22
C ASP A 70 -13.53 -10.23 28.57
N ARG A 71 -12.27 -10.06 28.97
CA ARG A 71 -11.69 -10.49 30.27
C ARG A 71 -10.72 -9.43 30.82
N PRO A 72 -11.21 -8.23 31.18
CA PRO A 72 -10.35 -7.09 31.51
C PRO A 72 -9.50 -7.30 32.78
N GLU A 73 -9.83 -8.30 33.59
CA GLU A 73 -9.06 -8.74 34.75
C GLU A 73 -7.80 -9.54 34.41
N LEU A 74 -7.56 -9.85 33.13
CA LEU A 74 -6.31 -10.47 32.63
C LEU A 74 -5.69 -9.67 31.48
N SER A 75 -4.36 -9.71 31.34
CA SER A 75 -3.69 -9.30 30.11
C SER A 75 -3.60 -10.47 29.13
N HIS A 76 -3.31 -10.19 27.85
CA HIS A 76 -3.12 -11.25 26.85
C HIS A 76 -2.10 -12.32 27.27
N PRO A 77 -0.86 -11.97 27.71
CA PRO A 77 0.12 -12.98 28.10
C PRO A 77 -0.28 -13.78 29.35
N GLU A 78 -0.99 -13.17 30.31
CA GLU A 78 -1.50 -13.88 31.48
C GLU A 78 -2.62 -14.85 31.10
N LEU A 79 -3.57 -14.41 30.26
CA LEU A 79 -4.64 -15.29 29.76
C LEU A 79 -4.07 -16.46 28.93
N GLU A 80 -3.12 -16.20 28.04
CA GLU A 80 -2.47 -17.25 27.23
C GLU A 80 -1.76 -18.27 28.13
N PHE A 81 -1.10 -17.80 29.19
CA PHE A 81 -0.46 -18.65 30.18
C PHE A 81 -1.44 -19.54 30.96
N ASP A 82 -2.54 -18.96 31.43
CA ASP A 82 -3.55 -19.70 32.18
C ASP A 82 -4.24 -20.73 31.28
N VAL A 83 -4.60 -20.34 30.05
CA VAL A 83 -5.20 -21.24 29.06
C VAL A 83 -4.26 -22.37 28.65
N ALA A 84 -2.95 -22.11 28.51
CA ALA A 84 -1.97 -23.16 28.22
C ALA A 84 -1.95 -24.21 29.35
N GLY A 85 -2.09 -23.76 30.60
CA GLY A 85 -2.27 -24.64 31.76
C GLY A 85 -3.55 -25.46 31.69
N GLU A 86 -4.68 -24.82 31.36
CA GLU A 86 -5.98 -25.51 31.21
C GLU A 86 -5.98 -26.57 30.11
N LEU A 87 -5.30 -26.30 28.99
CA LEU A 87 -5.24 -27.18 27.82
C LEU A 87 -4.14 -28.24 27.91
N GLY A 88 -3.31 -28.21 28.97
CA GLY A 88 -2.17 -29.11 29.11
C GLY A 88 -1.04 -28.85 28.09
N VAL A 89 -1.01 -27.67 27.47
CA VAL A 89 0.07 -27.27 26.57
C VAL A 89 1.31 -26.99 27.43
N PRO A 90 2.47 -27.62 27.16
CA PRO A 90 3.72 -27.32 27.85
C PRO A 90 4.04 -25.82 27.88
N ARG A 91 4.41 -25.30 29.06
CA ARG A 91 4.70 -23.88 29.29
C ARG A 91 6.17 -23.69 29.64
N LEU A 92 6.87 -22.85 28.88
CA LEU A 92 8.22 -22.42 29.18
C LEU A 92 8.20 -20.92 29.52
N VAL A 93 8.58 -20.55 30.74
CA VAL A 93 8.46 -19.18 31.25
C VAL A 93 9.84 -18.57 31.46
N PHE A 94 10.10 -17.47 30.77
CA PHE A 94 11.36 -16.73 30.85
C PHE A 94 11.10 -15.37 31.49
N LEU A 95 11.64 -15.17 32.69
CA LEU A 95 11.35 -14.00 33.50
C LEU A 95 12.52 -13.01 33.43
N LEU A 96 12.25 -11.78 32.97
CA LEU A 96 13.26 -10.73 32.97
C LEU A 96 13.62 -10.34 34.41
N THR A 97 14.91 -10.29 34.71
CA THR A 97 15.47 -9.95 36.03
C THR A 97 15.64 -8.45 36.18
N GLU A 98 15.75 -8.01 37.43
CA GLU A 98 15.97 -6.62 37.82
C GLU A 98 17.31 -6.05 37.30
N ASP A 99 18.25 -6.91 36.87
CA ASP A 99 19.51 -6.53 36.22
C ASP A 99 19.37 -6.21 34.72
N THR A 100 18.18 -6.39 34.16
CA THR A 100 17.88 -6.05 32.76
C THR A 100 18.21 -4.59 32.48
N ARG A 101 18.89 -4.31 31.35
CA ARG A 101 19.22 -2.95 30.91
C ARG A 101 18.32 -2.52 29.75
N GLY A 102 17.88 -1.26 29.76
CA GLY A 102 17.06 -0.71 28.69
C GLY A 102 16.56 0.70 28.96
N PRO A 103 15.75 1.28 28.05
CA PRO A 103 15.09 2.56 28.29
C PRO A 103 14.00 2.43 29.35
N ALA A 104 13.58 3.55 29.95
CA ALA A 104 12.55 3.57 30.99
C ALA A 104 11.22 2.91 30.57
N GLU A 105 10.86 2.98 29.29
CA GLU A 105 9.66 2.32 28.73
C GLU A 105 9.65 0.79 28.93
N LEU A 106 10.82 0.16 29.08
CA LEU A 106 10.92 -1.28 29.35
C LEU A 106 10.48 -1.63 30.78
N PHE A 107 10.58 -0.68 31.72
CA PHE A 107 10.41 -0.92 33.16
C PHE A 107 9.12 -0.34 33.74
N LEU A 108 8.62 0.76 33.18
CA LEU A 108 7.52 1.52 33.76
C LEU A 108 6.17 1.08 33.20
N ASP A 109 5.32 0.57 34.09
CA ASP A 109 3.89 0.37 33.85
C ASP A 109 3.07 1.17 34.85
N HIS A 110 2.70 2.38 34.45
CA HIS A 110 1.95 3.31 35.31
C HIS A 110 0.52 2.85 35.60
N GLU A 111 -0.07 2.04 34.72
CA GLU A 111 -1.49 1.71 34.78
C GLU A 111 -1.72 0.34 35.46
N HIS A 112 -0.83 -0.62 35.21
CA HIS A 112 -1.03 -2.01 35.61
C HIS A 112 0.17 -2.60 36.37
N GLY A 113 1.14 -1.80 36.81
CA GLY A 113 2.34 -2.28 37.50
C GLY A 113 2.07 -3.19 38.70
N ALA A 114 1.03 -2.90 39.50
CA ALA A 114 0.65 -3.76 40.63
C ALA A 114 0.15 -5.15 40.19
N ARG A 115 -0.56 -5.24 39.06
CA ARG A 115 -1.00 -6.52 38.48
C ARG A 115 0.21 -7.31 37.96
N GLN A 116 1.15 -6.63 37.30
CA GLN A 116 2.37 -7.27 36.83
C GLN A 116 3.24 -7.80 37.96
N GLN A 117 3.39 -7.05 39.05
CA GLN A 117 4.13 -7.53 40.22
C GLN A 117 3.48 -8.79 40.81
N ARG A 118 2.14 -8.84 40.91
CA ARG A 118 1.42 -10.04 41.37
C ARG A 118 1.61 -11.23 40.42
N PHE A 119 1.51 -11.00 39.11
CA PHE A 119 1.70 -12.07 38.12
C PHE A 119 3.14 -12.62 38.17
N ARG A 120 4.15 -11.73 38.21
CA ARG A 120 5.56 -12.13 38.38
C ARG A 120 5.82 -12.87 39.68
N ALA A 121 5.19 -12.46 40.79
CA ALA A 121 5.28 -13.16 42.07
C ALA A 121 4.67 -14.56 41.98
N ARG A 122 3.45 -14.69 41.43
CA ARG A 122 2.77 -15.98 41.20
C ARG A 122 3.67 -16.96 40.43
N LEU A 123 4.27 -16.52 39.33
CA LEU A 123 5.15 -17.37 38.52
C LEU A 123 6.37 -17.89 39.30
N ARG A 124 6.95 -17.07 40.18
CA ARG A 124 8.09 -17.45 41.03
C ARG A 124 7.66 -18.38 42.15
N ASP A 125 6.61 -18.01 42.87
CA ASP A 125 6.13 -18.74 44.06
C ASP A 125 5.62 -20.14 43.69
N ASP A 126 5.02 -20.28 42.52
CA ASP A 126 4.53 -21.56 42.00
C ASP A 126 5.64 -22.41 41.33
N GLY A 127 6.88 -21.90 41.26
CA GLY A 127 8.00 -22.60 40.64
C GLY A 127 7.85 -22.80 39.12
N LEU A 128 7.08 -21.92 38.45
CA LEU A 128 6.74 -22.04 37.03
C LEU A 128 7.76 -21.34 36.12
N VAL A 129 8.78 -20.68 36.68
CA VAL A 129 9.86 -20.03 35.94
C VAL A 129 10.86 -21.07 35.41
N THR A 130 10.98 -21.16 34.09
CA THR A 130 11.97 -22.01 33.41
C THR A 130 13.37 -21.41 33.53
N ALA A 131 13.52 -20.11 33.29
CA ALA A 131 14.79 -19.40 33.47
C ALA A 131 14.57 -17.92 33.78
N SER A 132 15.53 -17.33 34.50
CA SER A 132 15.62 -15.89 34.71
C SER A 132 16.68 -15.31 33.78
N VAL A 133 16.36 -14.21 33.08
CA VAL A 133 17.16 -13.64 31.98
C VAL A 133 17.27 -12.13 32.12
N SER A 134 18.33 -11.52 31.60
CA SER A 134 18.61 -10.08 31.68
C SER A 134 18.87 -9.44 30.31
N SER A 135 19.08 -10.25 29.28
CA SER A 135 19.42 -9.80 27.93
C SER A 135 18.77 -10.65 26.83
N PRO A 136 18.62 -10.11 25.60
CA PRO A 136 18.13 -10.89 24.46
C PRO A 136 18.99 -12.13 24.16
N ALA A 137 20.31 -12.04 24.33
CA ALA A 137 21.21 -13.19 24.13
C ALA A 137 20.94 -14.32 25.14
N GLU A 138 20.67 -13.97 26.40
CA GLU A 138 20.27 -14.94 27.41
C GLU A 138 18.90 -15.56 27.12
N VAL A 139 17.94 -14.77 26.60
CA VAL A 139 16.66 -15.31 26.13
C VAL A 139 16.87 -16.35 25.03
N GLU A 140 17.65 -16.04 24.00
CA GLU A 140 17.88 -16.98 22.90
C GLU A 140 18.50 -18.29 23.41
N ALA A 141 19.55 -18.19 24.23
CA ALA A 141 20.24 -19.35 24.78
C ALA A 141 19.32 -20.20 25.66
N ALA A 142 18.57 -19.57 26.57
CA ALA A 142 17.69 -20.27 27.51
C ALA A 142 16.48 -20.90 26.81
N VAL A 143 15.90 -20.22 25.81
CA VAL A 143 14.79 -20.78 25.01
C VAL A 143 15.28 -21.98 24.20
N LEU A 144 16.43 -21.87 23.53
CA LEU A 144 16.99 -22.96 22.73
C LEU A 144 17.32 -24.19 23.60
N ASP A 145 17.93 -23.97 24.77
CA ASP A 145 18.24 -25.04 25.73
C ASP A 145 16.97 -25.74 26.23
N ALA A 146 15.98 -24.97 26.66
CA ALA A 146 14.71 -25.50 27.15
C ALA A 146 13.96 -26.30 26.07
N LEU A 147 13.90 -25.80 24.83
CA LEU A 147 13.27 -26.50 23.71
C LEU A 147 14.03 -27.77 23.32
N SER A 148 15.36 -27.76 23.39
CA SER A 148 16.18 -28.94 23.11
C SER A 148 16.01 -30.04 24.16
N GLY A 149 15.67 -29.67 25.40
CA GLY A 149 15.38 -30.60 26.50
C GLY A 149 13.97 -31.19 26.50
N LEU A 150 13.04 -30.69 25.68
CA LEU A 150 11.69 -31.22 25.63
C LEU A 150 11.64 -32.59 24.94
N PRO A 151 10.86 -33.57 25.46
CA PRO A 151 10.60 -34.81 24.76
C PRO A 151 9.87 -34.48 23.46
N ARG A 152 10.58 -34.56 22.33
CA ARG A 152 9.94 -34.42 21.02
C ARG A 152 9.05 -35.62 20.83
N ALA A 153 7.77 -35.37 20.55
CA ALA A 153 6.90 -36.43 20.03
C ALA A 153 7.63 -37.03 18.82
N ALA A 154 7.96 -38.32 18.90
CA ALA A 154 8.57 -39.00 17.77
C ALA A 154 7.64 -38.75 16.57
N PRO A 155 8.16 -38.25 15.43
CA PRO A 155 7.33 -38.04 14.28
C PRO A 155 6.63 -39.35 13.97
N ALA A 156 5.30 -39.32 13.88
CA ALA A 156 4.52 -40.41 13.33
C ALA A 156 4.99 -40.62 11.89
N GLY A 157 6.02 -41.44 11.72
CA GLY A 157 6.83 -41.53 10.51
C GLY A 157 8.32 -41.44 10.80
N THR A 158 8.89 -42.49 11.41
CA THR A 158 10.34 -42.71 11.31
C THR A 158 10.65 -43.10 9.87
N VAL A 159 11.27 -42.19 9.11
CA VAL A 159 11.91 -42.54 7.84
C VAL A 159 13.27 -43.17 8.18
N VAL A 160 13.43 -44.45 7.87
CA VAL A 160 14.72 -45.15 7.96
C VAL A 160 15.61 -44.59 6.84
N ASN A 161 16.58 -43.74 7.20
CA ASN A 161 17.41 -43.03 6.22
C ASN A 161 18.65 -43.81 5.72
N SER A 162 18.92 -45.02 6.23
CA SER A 162 19.91 -45.90 5.56
C SER A 162 19.73 -47.37 5.92
N LEU A 163 19.87 -48.22 4.90
CA LEU A 163 20.20 -49.63 5.02
C LEU A 163 21.59 -49.80 4.41
N GLY A 164 22.60 -50.09 5.23
CA GLY A 164 23.92 -50.49 4.76
C GLY A 164 23.85 -51.91 4.23
N GLY A 165 24.03 -52.10 2.92
CA GLY A 165 24.01 -53.42 2.30
C GLY A 165 25.34 -54.16 2.47
N THR A 166 25.30 -55.38 2.99
CA THR A 166 26.34 -56.40 2.75
C THR A 166 25.78 -57.49 1.85
N ALA A 167 26.66 -58.13 1.06
CA ALA A 167 26.36 -58.94 -0.11
C ALA A 167 25.46 -60.19 0.07
N HIS A 168 24.88 -60.45 1.25
CA HIS A 168 24.07 -61.63 1.54
C HIS A 168 22.77 -61.27 2.28
N GLY A 169 21.81 -60.67 1.56
CA GLY A 169 20.39 -60.60 1.95
C GLY A 169 20.04 -59.65 3.12
N ASN A 170 19.03 -58.81 2.91
CA ASN A 170 18.48 -57.95 3.96
C ASN A 170 17.57 -58.78 4.89
N VAL A 171 17.91 -58.90 6.17
CA VAL A 171 16.96 -59.35 7.21
C VAL A 171 16.48 -58.12 7.97
N VAL A 172 15.18 -57.84 7.90
CA VAL A 172 14.51 -56.86 8.77
C VAL A 172 13.83 -57.65 9.88
N MET A 173 14.34 -57.56 11.12
CA MET A 173 13.54 -57.94 12.29
C MET A 173 12.63 -56.76 12.63
N ALA A 174 11.38 -56.81 12.16
CA ALA A 174 10.36 -55.85 12.53
C ALA A 174 9.55 -56.39 13.72
N GLY A 175 9.44 -55.58 14.78
CA GLY A 175 8.30 -55.69 15.71
C GLY A 175 6.98 -55.34 15.00
N ALA A 176 5.85 -55.51 15.70
CA ALA A 176 4.51 -55.37 15.13
C ALA A 176 4.33 -54.04 14.35
N VAL A 177 4.23 -54.15 13.03
CA VAL A 177 3.85 -53.05 12.14
C VAL A 177 2.32 -53.03 12.06
N HIS A 178 1.70 -51.87 12.31
CA HIS A 178 0.29 -51.65 12.05
C HIS A 178 0.16 -50.46 11.08
N GLY A 179 -0.37 -50.72 9.89
CA GLY A 179 -0.57 -49.75 8.82
C GLY A 179 -0.20 -50.32 7.45
N ASP A 180 -0.87 -49.82 6.40
CA ASP A 180 -0.61 -50.20 5.02
C ASP A 180 0.79 -49.73 4.58
N ILE A 181 1.67 -50.67 4.25
CA ILE A 181 2.98 -50.37 3.67
C ILE A 181 2.76 -50.04 2.19
N ASN A 182 2.74 -48.76 1.85
CA ASN A 182 2.65 -48.33 0.45
C ASN A 182 4.05 -48.36 -0.20
N LEU A 183 4.42 -49.51 -0.77
CA LEU A 183 5.60 -49.67 -1.63
C LEU A 183 5.31 -49.10 -3.03
N ALA A 184 4.98 -47.81 -3.12
CA ALA A 184 4.98 -47.14 -4.40
C ALA A 184 6.42 -47.12 -4.94
N HIS A 185 6.59 -47.67 -6.14
CA HIS A 185 7.84 -47.65 -6.91
C HIS A 185 8.33 -46.20 -7.03
N LYS A 186 9.32 -45.78 -6.23
CA LYS A 186 9.99 -44.50 -6.47
C LYS A 186 10.83 -44.67 -7.73
N PRO A 187 10.54 -43.96 -8.83
CA PRO A 187 11.36 -44.04 -10.03
C PRO A 187 12.78 -43.56 -9.70
N ASP A 188 13.77 -44.30 -10.20
CA ASP A 188 15.18 -43.97 -10.36
C ASP A 188 15.86 -43.06 -9.32
N ARG A 189 16.67 -43.70 -8.45
CA ARG A 189 17.59 -43.03 -7.50
C ARG A 189 18.99 -42.80 -8.07
N ASP A 190 19.18 -42.95 -9.38
CA ASP A 190 20.47 -42.84 -10.07
C ASP A 190 21.04 -41.42 -10.03
N ILE A 191 20.20 -40.39 -9.94
CA ILE A 191 20.62 -38.99 -9.76
C ILE A 191 20.02 -38.42 -8.47
N GLY A 192 20.83 -37.74 -7.67
CA GLY A 192 20.41 -36.95 -6.52
C GLY A 192 20.72 -35.47 -6.76
N ILE A 193 19.75 -34.59 -6.52
CA ILE A 193 19.92 -33.14 -6.66
C ILE A 193 19.73 -32.50 -5.30
N HIS A 194 20.70 -31.72 -4.87
CA HIS A 194 20.70 -31.01 -3.62
C HIS A 194 20.99 -29.52 -3.86
N VAL A 195 20.12 -28.65 -3.38
CA VAL A 195 20.36 -27.21 -3.41
C VAL A 195 21.00 -26.82 -2.09
N ALA A 196 22.27 -26.41 -2.13
CA ALA A 196 23.04 -26.01 -0.96
C ALA A 196 22.67 -24.57 -0.52
N GLY A 197 22.84 -24.26 0.77
CA GLY A 197 22.57 -22.92 1.33
C GLY A 197 21.19 -22.71 1.97
N ALA A 198 20.42 -23.78 2.19
CA ALA A 198 19.02 -23.76 2.66
C ALA A 198 18.74 -23.22 4.09
N HIS A 199 19.72 -22.59 4.75
CA HIS A 199 19.61 -22.12 6.14
C HIS A 199 19.79 -20.61 6.33
N GLU A 200 20.25 -19.87 5.32
CA GLU A 200 20.37 -18.41 5.40
C GLU A 200 19.23 -17.75 4.60
N PRO A 201 18.61 -16.67 5.13
CA PRO A 201 17.56 -15.96 4.44
C PRO A 201 18.10 -15.43 3.11
N PHE A 202 17.42 -15.84 2.07
CA PHE A 202 17.79 -15.60 0.68
C PHE A 202 17.37 -14.18 0.28
N GLU A 203 18.32 -13.26 0.28
CA GLU A 203 18.09 -11.89 -0.17
C GLU A 203 18.56 -11.72 -1.63
N PRO A 204 17.67 -11.44 -2.60
CA PRO A 204 18.08 -11.13 -3.96
C PRO A 204 18.90 -9.84 -4.00
N VAL A 205 20.11 -9.93 -4.55
CA VAL A 205 20.85 -8.77 -5.02
C VAL A 205 20.47 -8.58 -6.50
N ASP A 206 19.82 -7.46 -6.84
CA ASP A 206 19.51 -7.06 -8.22
C ASP A 206 18.52 -7.94 -9.03
N GLY A 207 17.72 -8.79 -8.35
CA GLY A 207 16.67 -9.59 -8.99
C GLY A 207 17.16 -10.85 -9.71
N GLU A 208 18.45 -11.19 -9.54
CA GLU A 208 19.03 -12.47 -9.90
C GLU A 208 19.42 -13.22 -8.61
N TYR A 209 19.35 -14.54 -8.68
CA TYR A 209 19.45 -15.42 -7.52
C TYR A 209 20.50 -16.50 -7.78
N HIS A 210 21.57 -16.55 -6.99
CA HIS A 210 22.65 -17.50 -7.20
C HIS A 210 22.50 -18.68 -6.22
N LEU A 211 22.40 -19.89 -6.76
CA LEU A 211 22.22 -21.11 -5.97
C LEU A 211 23.31 -22.12 -6.29
N PRO A 212 24.10 -22.54 -5.29
CA PRO A 212 24.95 -23.72 -5.44
C PRO A 212 24.06 -24.97 -5.47
N VAL A 213 24.14 -25.73 -6.56
CA VAL A 213 23.40 -26.98 -6.75
C VAL A 213 24.41 -28.12 -6.85
N GLU A 214 24.33 -29.06 -5.92
CA GLU A 214 25.10 -30.29 -5.91
C GLU A 214 24.29 -31.39 -6.58
N ILE A 215 24.85 -31.99 -7.62
CA ILE A 215 24.22 -33.09 -8.35
C ILE A 215 25.12 -34.32 -8.23
N ALA A 216 24.60 -35.35 -7.58
CA ALA A 216 25.29 -36.62 -7.36
C ALA A 216 24.76 -37.69 -8.32
N ARG A 217 25.66 -38.32 -9.06
CA ARG A 217 25.37 -39.42 -9.98
C ARG A 217 25.78 -40.74 -9.32
N LYS A 218 24.89 -41.74 -9.35
CA LYS A 218 25.10 -43.08 -8.74
C LYS A 218 25.30 -44.20 -9.76
N THR A 219 25.16 -43.88 -11.05
CA THR A 219 25.40 -44.79 -12.19
C THR A 219 26.61 -44.30 -12.99
N PRO A 220 27.29 -45.17 -13.75
CA PRO A 220 28.40 -44.77 -14.61
C PRO A 220 27.97 -44.07 -15.91
N ASP A 221 26.66 -44.00 -16.18
CA ASP A 221 26.13 -43.42 -17.42
C ASP A 221 26.31 -41.90 -17.45
N VAL A 222 26.70 -41.35 -18.60
CA VAL A 222 26.78 -39.89 -18.78
C VAL A 222 25.37 -39.36 -19.05
N HIS A 223 24.93 -38.41 -18.23
CA HIS A 223 23.62 -37.78 -18.39
C HIS A 223 23.76 -36.33 -18.85
N ARG A 224 22.94 -35.92 -19.82
CA ARG A 224 22.67 -34.51 -20.09
C ARG A 224 21.35 -34.15 -19.42
N LEU A 225 21.37 -33.14 -18.57
CA LEU A 225 20.19 -32.70 -17.82
C LEU A 225 19.81 -31.29 -18.24
N SER A 226 18.53 -31.06 -18.46
CA SER A 226 17.94 -29.74 -18.58
C SER A 226 17.26 -29.38 -17.26
N LEU A 227 17.64 -28.25 -16.68
CA LEU A 227 17.19 -27.78 -15.39
C LEU A 227 16.03 -26.78 -15.54
N SER A 228 15.01 -26.94 -14.72
CA SER A 228 13.92 -25.99 -14.52
C SER A 228 13.69 -25.74 -13.03
N ALA A 229 13.13 -24.57 -12.71
CA ALA A 229 12.77 -24.21 -11.34
C ALA A 229 11.25 -24.11 -11.20
N ASP A 230 10.72 -24.65 -10.10
CA ASP A 230 9.35 -24.45 -9.65
C ASP A 230 9.38 -23.77 -8.28
N VAL A 231 8.57 -22.72 -8.11
CA VAL A 231 8.43 -22.02 -6.82
C VAL A 231 6.96 -21.95 -6.47
N ASP A 232 6.52 -22.75 -5.49
CA ASP A 232 5.13 -22.85 -5.05
C ASP A 232 4.11 -22.98 -6.22
N GLY A 233 4.44 -23.79 -7.24
CA GLY A 233 3.56 -23.98 -8.41
C GLY A 233 3.56 -22.81 -9.41
N THR A 234 4.50 -21.88 -9.28
CA THR A 234 4.76 -20.88 -10.33
C THR A 234 5.39 -21.58 -11.53
N PRO A 235 4.81 -21.48 -12.74
CA PRO A 235 5.28 -22.24 -13.90
C PRO A 235 6.77 -22.02 -14.18
N ALA A 236 7.48 -23.10 -14.53
CA ALA A 236 8.91 -23.05 -14.88
C ALA A 236 9.26 -21.99 -15.93
N ALA A 237 8.34 -21.66 -16.84
CA ALA A 237 8.53 -20.63 -17.86
C ALA A 237 8.73 -19.20 -17.29
N ALA A 238 8.35 -18.95 -16.04
CA ALA A 238 8.59 -17.68 -15.37
C ALA A 238 10.05 -17.52 -14.89
N TRP A 239 10.83 -18.59 -14.89
CA TRP A 239 12.19 -18.65 -14.38
C TRP A 239 13.18 -18.84 -15.52
N ARG A 240 14.23 -18.02 -15.54
CA ARG A 240 15.40 -18.27 -16.38
C ARG A 240 16.54 -18.78 -15.52
N LEU A 241 17.02 -19.98 -15.83
CA LEU A 241 18.17 -20.61 -15.18
C LEU A 241 19.41 -20.42 -16.06
N ARG A 242 20.55 -20.18 -15.41
CA ARG A 242 21.87 -20.19 -16.05
C ARG A 242 22.88 -20.95 -15.17
N PRO A 243 23.49 -22.04 -15.64
CA PRO A 243 23.18 -22.73 -16.90
C PRO A 243 21.80 -23.42 -16.85
N ALA A 244 21.15 -23.53 -18.00
CA ALA A 244 19.90 -24.30 -18.14
C ALA A 244 20.17 -25.78 -18.43
N ASP A 245 21.34 -26.12 -19.00
CA ASP A 245 21.72 -27.50 -19.29
C ASP A 245 23.04 -27.84 -18.59
N VAL A 246 23.11 -29.04 -18.01
CA VAL A 246 24.26 -29.55 -17.26
C VAL A 246 24.62 -30.93 -17.78
N VAL A 247 25.91 -31.18 -18.00
CA VAL A 247 26.42 -32.52 -18.34
C VAL A 247 27.03 -33.14 -17.09
N LEU A 248 26.59 -34.34 -16.72
CA LEU A 248 27.10 -35.11 -15.60
C LEU A 248 28.11 -36.14 -16.10
N ASP A 249 29.39 -35.78 -16.10
CA ASP A 249 30.51 -36.66 -16.43
C ASP A 249 31.22 -37.23 -15.18
N SER A 250 31.02 -36.62 -14.02
CA SER A 250 31.58 -37.03 -12.73
C SER A 250 30.50 -37.53 -11.75
N ASP A 251 30.94 -38.21 -10.68
CA ASP A 251 30.02 -38.73 -9.66
C ASP A 251 29.40 -37.62 -8.81
N HIS A 252 30.06 -36.45 -8.73
CA HIS A 252 29.60 -35.28 -7.97
C HIS A 252 29.95 -34.02 -8.75
N THR A 253 28.92 -33.30 -9.21
CA THR A 253 29.07 -32.04 -9.92
C THR A 253 28.39 -30.93 -9.12
N THR A 254 29.13 -29.88 -8.78
CA THR A 254 28.56 -28.65 -8.22
C THR A 254 28.38 -27.63 -9.34
N VAL A 255 27.17 -27.10 -9.49
CA VAL A 255 26.82 -26.10 -10.49
C VAL A 255 26.27 -24.88 -9.77
N GLU A 256 26.80 -23.70 -10.09
CA GLU A 256 26.18 -22.44 -9.68
C GLU A 256 25.05 -22.11 -10.67
N VAL A 257 23.81 -22.11 -10.18
CA VAL A 257 22.62 -21.80 -10.98
C VAL A 257 22.15 -20.39 -10.62
N THR A 258 22.17 -19.49 -11.61
CA THR A 258 21.52 -18.18 -11.51
C THR A 258 20.05 -18.30 -11.92
N LEU A 259 19.11 -18.06 -11.01
CA LEU A 259 17.69 -17.92 -11.30
C LEU A 259 17.35 -16.44 -11.48
N ARG A 260 16.58 -16.13 -12.52
CA ARG A 260 15.98 -14.82 -12.71
C ARG A 260 14.49 -14.95 -12.90
N PHE A 261 13.74 -14.18 -12.11
CA PHE A 261 12.29 -14.14 -12.23
C PHE A 261 11.86 -13.18 -13.34
N THR A 262 11.00 -13.65 -14.24
CA THR A 262 10.54 -12.91 -15.42
C THR A 262 9.01 -12.80 -15.51
N GLY A 263 8.29 -13.34 -14.51
CA GLY A 263 6.83 -13.34 -14.42
C GLY A 263 6.24 -12.27 -13.51
N THR A 264 4.96 -12.40 -13.19
CA THR A 264 4.24 -11.56 -12.20
C THR A 264 4.81 -11.77 -10.80
N PRO A 265 5.15 -10.71 -10.03
CA PRO A 265 5.85 -10.83 -8.75
C PRO A 265 5.30 -11.92 -7.84
N LEU A 266 6.18 -12.79 -7.35
CA LEU A 266 5.84 -13.83 -6.38
C LEU A 266 5.26 -13.20 -5.12
N GLY A 267 4.20 -13.80 -4.57
CA GLY A 267 3.65 -13.32 -3.31
C GLY A 267 4.70 -13.36 -2.20
N ALA A 268 4.85 -12.27 -1.43
CA ALA A 268 5.87 -12.13 -0.39
C ALA A 268 5.85 -13.26 0.66
N GLY A 269 7.00 -13.49 1.30
CA GLY A 269 7.20 -14.47 2.38
C GLY A 269 7.89 -15.76 1.91
N PRO A 270 7.96 -16.78 2.80
CA PRO A 270 8.67 -18.02 2.53
C PRO A 270 7.97 -18.83 1.43
N ARG A 271 8.74 -19.25 0.43
CA ARG A 271 8.31 -20.02 -0.74
C ARG A 271 9.17 -21.26 -0.91
N ARG A 272 8.58 -22.38 -1.31
CA ARG A 272 9.35 -23.59 -1.59
C ARG A 272 9.83 -23.57 -3.03
N LEU A 273 11.13 -23.36 -3.20
CA LEU A 273 11.83 -23.54 -4.48
C LEU A 273 12.25 -25.00 -4.64
N THR A 274 11.89 -25.61 -5.76
CA THR A 274 12.35 -26.93 -6.17
C THR A 274 13.00 -26.83 -7.54
N LEU A 275 14.19 -27.41 -7.70
CA LEU A 275 14.77 -27.64 -9.02
C LEU A 275 14.33 -29.01 -9.54
N GLU A 276 13.91 -29.03 -10.79
CA GLU A 276 13.62 -30.22 -11.57
C GLU A 276 14.72 -30.36 -12.63
N ALA A 277 15.27 -31.55 -12.77
CA ALA A 277 16.13 -31.91 -13.89
C ALA A 277 15.40 -32.90 -14.77
N ARG A 278 15.47 -32.72 -16.09
CA ARG A 278 14.93 -33.65 -17.08
C ARG A 278 16.03 -34.10 -18.03
N ASN A 279 16.09 -35.39 -18.31
CA ASN A 279 16.95 -35.91 -19.37
C ASN A 279 16.21 -35.77 -20.70
N PRO A 280 16.71 -34.97 -21.66
CA PRO A 280 16.02 -34.78 -22.94
C PRO A 280 16.03 -36.04 -23.82
N ASP A 281 16.93 -37.00 -23.55
CA ASP A 281 17.11 -38.18 -24.39
C ASP A 281 16.13 -39.32 -24.04
N ASP A 282 15.66 -39.41 -22.79
CA ASP A 282 14.83 -40.53 -22.30
C ASP A 282 13.63 -40.13 -21.42
N ASP A 283 13.35 -38.83 -21.34
CA ASP A 283 12.21 -38.24 -20.61
C ASP A 283 12.18 -38.50 -19.09
N ARG A 284 13.28 -39.02 -18.51
CA ARG A 284 13.39 -39.16 -17.05
C ARG A 284 13.53 -37.80 -16.38
N SER A 285 12.98 -37.68 -15.17
CA SER A 285 13.05 -36.45 -14.39
C SER A 285 13.36 -36.73 -12.92
N TRP A 286 14.07 -35.78 -12.30
CA TRP A 286 14.50 -35.82 -10.91
C TRP A 286 14.21 -34.47 -10.25
N SER A 287 13.89 -34.48 -8.96
CA SER A 287 13.61 -33.27 -8.19
C SER A 287 14.57 -33.11 -7.01
N SER A 288 14.88 -31.86 -6.68
CA SER A 288 15.72 -31.51 -5.53
C SER A 288 15.01 -31.68 -4.17
N ASN A 289 15.75 -31.51 -3.08
CA ASN A 289 15.23 -31.50 -1.70
C ASN A 289 14.17 -30.42 -1.41
N GLY A 290 14.10 -29.38 -2.25
CA GLY A 290 13.25 -28.21 -2.02
C GLY A 290 13.84 -27.31 -0.93
N VAL A 291 13.97 -26.03 -1.21
CA VAL A 291 14.55 -25.03 -0.29
C VAL A 291 13.54 -23.91 -0.07
N ILE A 292 13.50 -23.37 1.15
CA ILE A 292 12.69 -22.20 1.45
C ILE A 292 13.46 -20.96 1.02
N VAL A 293 12.88 -20.20 0.10
CA VAL A 293 13.36 -18.88 -0.34
C VAL A 293 12.40 -17.81 0.16
N ASP A 294 12.90 -16.69 0.66
CA ASP A 294 12.03 -15.60 1.12
C ASP A 294 11.85 -14.59 -0.01
N ALA A 295 10.62 -14.37 -0.44
CA ALA A 295 10.31 -13.33 -1.41
C ALA A 295 10.13 -12.01 -0.65
N PRO A 296 10.99 -11.00 -0.87
CA PRO A 296 10.91 -9.75 -0.13
C PRO A 296 9.55 -9.08 -0.35
N ALA A 297 9.04 -8.46 0.71
CA ALA A 297 7.78 -7.72 0.64
C ALA A 297 7.98 -6.43 -0.16
N ASP A 298 7.29 -6.33 -1.28
CA ASP A 298 7.17 -5.15 -2.12
C ASP A 298 5.70 -4.71 -2.15
N PRO A 299 5.23 -3.99 -1.12
CA PRO A 299 3.85 -3.53 -1.04
C PRO A 299 3.64 -2.35 -2.00
N GLY A 300 2.56 -2.37 -2.78
CA GLY A 300 2.28 -1.32 -3.76
C GLY A 300 0.79 -1.13 -3.97
N ALA A 301 0.30 0.10 -3.79
CA ALA A 301 -1.10 0.45 -3.99
C ALA A 301 -1.22 1.57 -5.03
N GLU A 302 -2.17 1.42 -5.94
CA GLU A 302 -2.58 2.45 -6.88
C GLU A 302 -4.04 2.81 -6.61
N LEU A 303 -4.33 4.12 -6.61
CA LEU A 303 -5.68 4.65 -6.47
C LEU A 303 -6.14 5.23 -7.80
N ASP A 304 -7.36 4.87 -8.19
CA ASP A 304 -8.01 5.37 -9.39
C ASP A 304 -9.47 5.78 -9.07
N LEU A 305 -10.06 6.61 -9.92
CA LEU A 305 -11.43 7.10 -9.76
C LEU A 305 -12.28 6.74 -10.96
N GLU A 306 -13.32 5.94 -10.71
CA GLU A 306 -14.36 5.66 -11.69
C GLU A 306 -15.55 6.59 -11.45
N VAL A 307 -15.72 7.55 -12.36
CA VAL A 307 -16.84 8.48 -12.36
C VAL A 307 -17.97 7.91 -13.21
N PRO A 308 -19.18 7.68 -12.65
CA PRO A 308 -20.30 7.16 -13.42
C PRO A 308 -20.75 8.14 -14.52
N GLY A 309 -20.91 7.64 -15.75
CA GLY A 309 -21.49 8.39 -16.86
C GLY A 309 -20.47 9.21 -17.66
N LYS A 310 -20.88 10.41 -18.13
CA LYS A 310 -20.09 11.24 -19.07
C LYS A 310 -19.04 12.15 -18.39
N GLY A 311 -18.72 11.92 -17.12
CA GLY A 311 -17.84 12.78 -16.32
C GLY A 311 -18.58 13.81 -15.47
N ILE A 312 -17.83 14.67 -14.78
CA ILE A 312 -18.36 15.69 -13.87
C ILE A 312 -18.45 17.04 -14.60
N TRP A 313 -19.69 17.54 -14.69
CA TRP A 313 -20.00 18.75 -15.45
C TRP A 313 -20.30 19.93 -14.53
N THR A 314 -21.16 19.74 -13.54
CA THR A 314 -21.62 20.82 -12.66
C THR A 314 -20.89 20.79 -11.31
N SER A 315 -21.04 21.85 -10.51
CA SER A 315 -20.75 21.72 -9.08
C SER A 315 -21.82 20.90 -8.39
N GLY A 316 -21.44 20.23 -7.31
CA GLY A 316 -22.37 19.45 -6.51
C GLY A 316 -21.67 18.25 -5.90
N THR A 317 -22.45 17.44 -5.19
CA THR A 317 -21.95 16.20 -4.60
C THR A 317 -22.23 15.03 -5.54
N TYR A 318 -21.18 14.31 -5.91
CA TYR A 318 -21.20 13.14 -6.78
C TYR A 318 -20.87 11.91 -5.97
N ARG A 319 -21.51 10.77 -6.29
CA ARG A 319 -21.04 9.47 -5.83
C ARG A 319 -20.15 8.88 -6.92
N VAL A 320 -18.94 8.51 -6.55
CA VAL A 320 -17.94 7.91 -7.45
C VAL A 320 -17.34 6.69 -6.78
N GLU A 321 -16.75 5.80 -7.56
CA GLU A 321 -16.02 4.65 -7.03
C GLU A 321 -14.53 4.94 -7.03
N VAL A 322 -13.88 4.70 -5.89
CA VAL A 322 -12.42 4.65 -5.79
C VAL A 322 -12.00 3.21 -5.97
N VAL A 323 -11.13 2.95 -6.94
CA VAL A 323 -10.55 1.63 -7.18
C VAL A 323 -9.16 1.60 -6.56
N ILE A 324 -8.95 0.67 -5.63
CA ILE A 324 -7.65 0.41 -5.02
C ILE A 324 -7.08 -0.84 -5.69
N ARG A 325 -5.98 -0.70 -6.41
CA ARG A 325 -5.29 -1.82 -7.09
C ARG A 325 -4.01 -2.17 -6.35
N ASN A 326 -3.83 -3.45 -6.05
CA ASN A 326 -2.59 -3.94 -5.46
C ASN A 326 -1.58 -4.23 -6.58
N ARG A 327 -0.63 -3.30 -6.77
CA ARG A 327 0.48 -3.43 -7.71
C ARG A 327 1.70 -4.14 -7.12
N GLY A 328 1.72 -4.29 -5.81
CA GLY A 328 2.76 -5.00 -5.09
C GLY A 328 2.59 -6.50 -5.11
N ASN A 329 3.56 -7.18 -4.49
CA ASN A 329 3.58 -8.63 -4.33
C ASN A 329 3.05 -9.08 -2.96
N THR A 330 2.61 -8.15 -2.12
CA THR A 330 2.16 -8.42 -0.75
C THR A 330 0.66 -8.21 -0.63
N ARG A 331 -0.04 -9.05 0.13
CA ARG A 331 -1.46 -8.82 0.44
C ARG A 331 -1.62 -7.51 1.21
N LEU A 332 -2.42 -6.60 0.70
CA LEU A 332 -2.70 -5.33 1.36
C LEU A 332 -3.93 -5.49 2.25
N GLU A 333 -3.79 -5.17 3.52
CA GLU A 333 -4.89 -5.06 4.48
C GLU A 333 -4.87 -3.66 5.05
N GLY A 334 -5.93 -2.88 4.89
CA GLY A 334 -5.86 -1.46 5.20
C GLY A 334 -7.20 -0.77 5.25
N SER A 335 -7.18 0.55 5.21
CA SER A 335 -8.37 1.39 5.08
C SER A 335 -8.11 2.59 4.18
N LEU A 336 -9.12 3.00 3.41
CA LEU A 336 -9.07 4.27 2.66
C LEU A 336 -9.17 5.44 3.64
N THR A 337 -8.28 6.42 3.51
CA THR A 337 -8.17 7.60 4.39
C THR A 337 -8.18 8.89 3.58
N LYS A 338 -8.46 10.01 4.24
CA LYS A 338 -8.26 11.35 3.67
C LYS A 338 -6.83 11.79 3.97
N SER A 339 -6.14 12.35 2.96
CA SER A 339 -4.87 13.06 3.20
C SER A 339 -5.17 14.52 3.53
N TRP A 340 -4.42 15.08 4.49
CA TRP A 340 -4.51 16.49 4.87
C TRP A 340 -3.32 17.30 4.36
N ASP A 341 -2.32 16.65 3.77
CA ASP A 341 -1.04 17.26 3.38
C ASP A 341 -1.18 18.27 2.22
N HIS A 342 -2.30 18.16 1.48
CA HIS A 342 -2.58 18.95 0.29
C HIS A 342 -3.74 19.95 0.46
N ARG A 343 -4.21 20.21 1.69
CA ARG A 343 -5.43 21.00 1.95
C ARG A 343 -5.47 22.36 1.23
N ASP A 344 -4.33 23.04 1.16
CA ASP A 344 -4.22 24.38 0.58
C ASP A 344 -3.47 24.39 -0.78
N GLN A 345 -3.18 23.21 -1.34
CA GLN A 345 -2.43 23.11 -2.59
C GLN A 345 -3.35 23.36 -3.80
N PRO A 346 -2.98 24.26 -4.73
CA PRO A 346 -3.75 24.47 -5.96
C PRO A 346 -3.92 23.18 -6.76
N GLY A 347 -5.13 22.95 -7.26
CA GLY A 347 -5.47 21.75 -8.03
C GLY A 347 -5.92 20.56 -7.17
N PHE A 348 -5.86 20.64 -5.84
CA PHE A 348 -6.45 19.64 -4.96
C PHE A 348 -7.88 20.03 -4.55
N LEU A 349 -8.74 19.04 -4.36
CA LEU A 349 -9.98 19.24 -3.61
C LEU A 349 -9.65 19.38 -2.12
N PRO A 350 -10.41 20.21 -1.37
CA PRO A 350 -10.26 20.24 0.08
C PRO A 350 -10.70 18.88 0.69
N PRO A 351 -10.06 18.37 1.76
CA PRO A 351 -10.42 17.10 2.39
C PRO A 351 -11.89 17.03 2.88
N GLU A 352 -12.50 18.17 3.15
CA GLU A 352 -13.91 18.31 3.51
C GLU A 352 -14.86 18.03 2.34
N ALA A 353 -14.39 18.20 1.10
CA ALA A 353 -15.15 17.87 -0.10
C ALA A 353 -15.22 16.36 -0.35
N VAL A 354 -14.45 15.54 0.38
CA VAL A 354 -14.48 14.08 0.25
C VAL A 354 -15.31 13.50 1.40
N GLY A 355 -16.38 12.77 1.13
CA GLY A 355 -17.12 12.01 2.13
C GLY A 355 -16.85 10.52 1.98
N LEU A 356 -16.24 9.93 3.01
CA LEU A 356 -15.96 8.49 3.10
C LEU A 356 -17.08 7.78 3.87
N ALA A 357 -17.41 6.56 3.47
CA ALA A 357 -18.30 5.69 4.24
C ALA A 357 -17.66 5.32 5.60
N PRO A 358 -18.45 4.94 6.62
CA PRO A 358 -17.91 4.56 7.94
C PRO A 358 -16.98 3.34 7.90
N ASN A 359 -17.16 2.45 6.93
CA ASN A 359 -16.31 1.28 6.75
C ASN A 359 -15.54 1.39 5.43
N THR A 360 -14.28 1.80 5.53
CA THR A 360 -13.34 1.85 4.39
C THR A 360 -12.27 0.76 4.46
N ALA A 361 -12.45 -0.24 5.34
CA ALA A 361 -11.49 -1.33 5.46
C ALA A 361 -11.48 -2.19 4.20
N PHE A 362 -10.30 -2.65 3.81
CA PHE A 362 -10.12 -3.50 2.64
C PHE A 362 -9.07 -4.59 2.84
N THR A 363 -9.17 -5.61 2.00
CA THR A 363 -8.15 -6.65 1.83
C THR A 363 -8.01 -6.97 0.35
N VAL A 364 -6.81 -6.79 -0.21
CA VAL A 364 -6.54 -6.97 -1.64
C VAL A 364 -5.34 -7.89 -1.82
N ALA A 365 -5.55 -9.03 -2.46
CA ALA A 365 -4.47 -9.94 -2.83
C ALA A 365 -3.55 -9.29 -3.90
N PRO A 366 -2.29 -9.73 -4.06
CA PRO A 366 -1.42 -9.27 -5.14
C PRO A 366 -2.11 -9.35 -6.50
N GLY A 367 -2.05 -8.27 -7.29
CA GLY A 367 -2.73 -8.15 -8.59
C GLY A 367 -4.26 -7.99 -8.52
N GLY A 368 -4.86 -8.02 -7.33
CA GLY A 368 -6.29 -7.80 -7.13
C GLY A 368 -6.66 -6.31 -7.09
N GLU A 369 -7.97 -6.05 -7.11
CA GLU A 369 -8.54 -4.73 -6.88
C GLU A 369 -9.76 -4.78 -5.95
N VAL A 370 -10.05 -3.66 -5.30
CA VAL A 370 -11.25 -3.45 -4.49
C VAL A 370 -11.82 -2.06 -4.77
N ARG A 371 -13.14 -1.93 -4.66
CA ARG A 371 -13.87 -0.69 -4.96
C ARG A 371 -14.54 -0.16 -3.70
N HIS A 372 -14.46 1.15 -3.50
CA HIS A 372 -15.16 1.86 -2.42
C HIS A 372 -15.97 3.02 -2.99
N GLU A 373 -17.26 3.09 -2.62
CA GLU A 373 -18.07 4.27 -2.93
C GLU A 373 -17.62 5.45 -2.04
N VAL A 374 -17.36 6.59 -2.69
CA VAL A 374 -17.06 7.85 -2.01
C VAL A 374 -17.95 8.96 -2.56
N SER A 375 -18.24 9.95 -1.72
CA SER A 375 -18.93 11.17 -2.15
C SER A 375 -17.92 12.29 -2.36
N LEU A 376 -18.01 13.01 -3.48
CA LEU A 376 -17.12 14.12 -3.82
C LEU A 376 -17.95 15.38 -4.07
N THR A 377 -17.73 16.43 -3.28
CA THR A 377 -18.32 17.75 -3.48
C THR A 377 -17.40 18.60 -4.35
N VAL A 378 -17.72 18.67 -5.64
CA VAL A 378 -16.90 19.39 -6.62
C VAL A 378 -17.30 20.87 -6.64
N PRO A 379 -16.33 21.81 -6.56
CA PRO A 379 -16.62 23.24 -6.55
C PRO A 379 -17.22 23.72 -7.87
N ARG A 380 -17.71 24.98 -7.87
CA ARG A 380 -18.27 25.63 -9.06
C ARG A 380 -17.34 25.49 -10.27
N GLN A 381 -17.92 24.97 -11.34
CA GLN A 381 -17.27 24.71 -12.61
C GLN A 381 -16.55 25.98 -13.10
N ARG A 382 -15.30 25.82 -13.50
CA ARG A 382 -14.55 26.86 -14.19
C ARG A 382 -14.86 26.80 -15.69
N TRP A 383 -14.53 27.89 -16.39
CA TRP A 383 -14.73 27.98 -17.85
C TRP A 383 -13.97 26.89 -18.61
N PHE A 384 -12.82 26.48 -18.08
CA PHE A 384 -11.89 25.53 -18.66
C PHE A 384 -11.94 24.18 -17.93
N THR A 385 -11.61 23.12 -18.66
CA THR A 385 -11.40 21.80 -18.06
C THR A 385 -10.34 21.90 -16.97
N THR A 386 -10.68 21.44 -15.78
CA THR A 386 -9.81 21.46 -14.61
C THR A 386 -9.64 20.03 -14.12
N THR A 387 -8.39 19.58 -13.97
CA THR A 387 -8.08 18.33 -13.29
C THR A 387 -7.90 18.61 -11.81
N TRP A 388 -8.69 17.93 -10.99
CA TRP A 388 -8.61 18.00 -9.54
C TRP A 388 -7.93 16.76 -8.99
N HIS A 389 -6.97 16.89 -8.10
CA HIS A 389 -6.46 15.78 -7.31
C HIS A 389 -7.36 15.57 -6.09
N VAL A 390 -7.88 14.37 -5.92
CA VAL A 390 -8.75 14.04 -4.79
C VAL A 390 -7.86 13.60 -3.62
N PRO A 391 -7.93 14.24 -2.44
CA PRO A 391 -7.02 14.01 -1.31
C PRO A 391 -7.34 12.69 -0.58
N LEU A 392 -7.20 11.57 -1.30
CA LEU A 392 -7.36 10.21 -0.80
C LEU A 392 -5.99 9.55 -0.67
N GLY A 393 -5.85 8.75 0.38
CA GLY A 393 -4.70 7.88 0.60
C GLY A 393 -5.15 6.51 1.09
N VAL A 394 -4.20 5.59 1.19
CA VAL A 394 -4.41 4.27 1.79
C VAL A 394 -3.56 4.14 3.03
N ALA A 395 -4.18 3.71 4.13
CA ALA A 395 -3.45 3.29 5.33
C ALA A 395 -3.36 1.76 5.32
N VAL A 396 -2.21 1.22 4.91
CA VAL A 396 -1.96 -0.22 4.88
C VAL A 396 -1.39 -0.65 6.23
N ARG A 397 -1.92 -1.72 6.80
CA ARG A 397 -1.39 -2.34 8.01
C ARG A 397 -0.04 -2.97 7.70
N ARG A 398 0.95 -2.70 8.56
CA ARG A 398 2.32 -3.25 8.53
C ARG A 398 3.27 -2.66 7.48
N TYR A 399 2.79 -1.83 6.55
CA TYR A 399 3.62 -1.26 5.49
C TYR A 399 3.33 0.22 5.32
N ASP A 400 4.38 1.00 5.11
CA ASP A 400 4.25 2.40 4.68
C ASP A 400 4.08 2.42 3.16
N VAL A 401 2.83 2.56 2.71
CA VAL A 401 2.48 2.53 1.28
C VAL A 401 1.90 3.87 0.88
N THR A 402 2.63 4.60 0.05
CA THR A 402 2.14 5.84 -0.55
C THR A 402 1.52 5.56 -1.91
N ALA A 403 0.24 5.87 -2.07
CA ALA A 403 -0.44 5.89 -3.36
C ALA A 403 -0.60 7.33 -3.84
N ALA A 404 -0.40 7.57 -5.13
CA ALA A 404 -0.65 8.89 -5.71
C ALA A 404 -2.15 9.25 -5.58
N PRO A 405 -2.50 10.49 -5.22
CA PRO A 405 -3.89 10.95 -5.18
C PRO A 405 -4.54 10.82 -6.56
N PRO A 406 -5.72 10.19 -6.69
CA PRO A 406 -6.35 10.01 -7.99
C PRO A 406 -6.84 11.33 -8.57
N GLY A 407 -6.74 11.46 -9.89
CA GLY A 407 -7.17 12.63 -10.64
C GLY A 407 -8.65 12.58 -11.01
N LEU A 408 -9.30 13.74 -11.00
CA LEU A 408 -10.70 13.94 -11.35
C LEU A 408 -10.80 15.08 -12.37
N GLU A 409 -11.14 14.74 -13.61
CA GLU A 409 -11.36 15.75 -14.66
C GLU A 409 -12.77 16.35 -14.54
N GLN A 410 -12.85 17.65 -14.24
CA GLN A 410 -14.07 18.44 -14.35
C GLN A 410 -14.04 19.22 -15.65
N ARG A 411 -14.90 18.87 -16.60
CA ARG A 411 -14.93 19.55 -17.91
C ARG A 411 -15.46 20.97 -17.77
N GLY A 412 -14.85 21.90 -18.49
CA GLY A 412 -15.28 23.30 -18.50
C GLY A 412 -16.44 23.56 -19.47
N MET A 413 -17.19 24.63 -19.23
CA MET A 413 -18.33 25.03 -20.08
C MET A 413 -17.93 25.29 -21.54
N LEU A 414 -16.69 25.74 -21.79
CA LEU A 414 -16.20 26.01 -23.15
C LEU A 414 -15.90 24.74 -23.95
N ALA A 415 -15.54 23.64 -23.28
CA ALA A 415 -15.33 22.36 -23.96
C ALA A 415 -16.64 21.88 -24.61
N ASP A 416 -17.77 22.09 -23.94
CA ASP A 416 -19.10 21.82 -24.48
C ASP A 416 -19.49 22.80 -25.58
N LEU A 417 -19.14 24.08 -25.46
CA LEU A 417 -19.43 25.04 -26.54
C LEU A 417 -18.75 24.62 -27.85
N ARG A 418 -17.51 24.14 -27.77
CA ARG A 418 -16.80 23.61 -28.94
C ARG A 418 -17.48 22.36 -29.51
N ASP A 419 -17.85 21.40 -28.67
CA ASP A 419 -18.53 20.17 -29.14
C ASP A 419 -19.92 20.50 -29.73
N LEU A 420 -20.65 21.44 -29.12
CA LEU A 420 -21.92 21.96 -29.60
C LEU A 420 -21.77 22.71 -30.93
N LEU A 421 -20.75 23.56 -31.07
CA LEU A 421 -20.43 24.26 -32.32
C LEU A 421 -20.00 23.28 -33.41
N GLN A 422 -19.22 22.25 -33.09
CA GLN A 422 -18.85 21.20 -34.04
C GLN A 422 -20.08 20.39 -34.48
N ARG A 423 -20.97 20.03 -33.56
CA ARG A 423 -22.26 19.39 -33.88
C ARG A 423 -23.13 20.29 -34.74
N LEU A 424 -23.22 21.58 -34.44
CA LEU A 424 -23.95 22.57 -35.24
C LEU A 424 -23.36 22.74 -36.65
N MET A 425 -22.03 22.80 -36.77
CA MET A 425 -21.35 22.88 -38.07
C MET A 425 -21.50 21.58 -38.88
N ALA A 426 -21.46 20.42 -38.23
CA ALA A 426 -21.76 19.13 -38.86
C ALA A 426 -23.24 19.08 -39.32
N TRP A 427 -24.16 19.65 -38.54
CA TRP A 427 -25.56 19.86 -38.91
C TRP A 427 -25.72 20.78 -40.12
N GLY A 428 -24.80 21.73 -40.30
CA GLY A 428 -24.69 22.58 -41.47
C GLY A 428 -24.63 21.81 -42.80
N ARG A 429 -24.21 20.54 -42.79
CA ARG A 429 -24.09 19.69 -43.99
C ARG A 429 -25.36 18.88 -44.34
N VAL A 430 -26.42 18.96 -43.53
CA VAL A 430 -27.69 18.25 -43.79
C VAL A 430 -28.56 19.04 -44.79
N PRO A 431 -29.24 18.40 -45.77
CA PRO A 431 -30.06 19.08 -46.77
C PRO A 431 -31.21 19.93 -46.16
N LEU A 432 -31.49 21.08 -46.81
CA LEU A 432 -32.33 22.19 -46.35
C LEU A 432 -33.78 21.85 -45.96
N THR A 433 -34.33 20.73 -46.43
CA THR A 433 -35.73 20.35 -46.20
C THR A 433 -35.98 19.91 -44.75
N LEU A 434 -35.02 19.25 -44.10
CA LEU A 434 -35.12 18.89 -42.67
C LEU A 434 -34.83 20.07 -41.71
N LYS A 435 -34.10 21.09 -42.18
CA LYS A 435 -33.67 22.22 -41.35
C LYS A 435 -34.84 23.12 -40.90
N ARG A 436 -35.89 23.28 -41.72
CA ARG A 436 -37.00 24.20 -41.42
C ARG A 436 -37.92 23.74 -40.27
N GLY A 437 -38.14 22.43 -40.13
CA GLY A 437 -39.00 21.90 -39.05
C GLY A 437 -38.36 22.00 -37.65
N VAL A 438 -37.04 21.83 -37.58
CA VAL A 438 -36.31 21.81 -36.30
C VAL A 438 -35.85 23.19 -35.86
N LEU A 439 -35.56 24.12 -36.80
CA LEU A 439 -35.24 25.52 -36.46
C LEU A 439 -36.41 26.25 -35.78
N ALA A 440 -37.66 25.93 -36.14
CA ALA A 440 -38.83 26.48 -35.48
C ALA A 440 -38.98 26.00 -34.03
N ALA A 441 -38.61 24.76 -33.73
CA ALA A 441 -38.68 24.19 -32.37
C ALA A 441 -37.44 24.55 -31.51
N SER A 442 -36.25 24.61 -32.12
CA SER A 442 -34.99 24.84 -31.40
C SER A 442 -34.68 26.33 -31.19
N GLY A 443 -35.15 27.19 -32.11
CA GLY A 443 -35.01 28.65 -31.99
C GLY A 443 -35.69 29.21 -30.74
N ALA A 444 -36.81 28.62 -30.30
CA ALA A 444 -37.49 29.02 -29.07
C ALA A 444 -36.70 28.67 -27.80
N GLY A 445 -35.99 27.52 -27.79
CA GLY A 445 -35.15 27.11 -26.66
C GLY A 445 -33.87 27.94 -26.53
N ILE A 446 -33.26 28.31 -27.66
CA ILE A 446 -32.04 29.14 -27.68
C ILE A 446 -32.37 30.61 -27.37
N LEU A 447 -33.55 31.11 -27.77
CA LEU A 447 -34.01 32.45 -27.36
C LEU A 447 -34.30 32.53 -25.85
N ALA A 448 -34.83 31.49 -25.22
CA ALA A 448 -35.06 31.48 -23.76
C ALA A 448 -33.74 31.53 -22.95
N LEU A 449 -32.68 30.86 -23.43
CA LEU A 449 -31.33 30.92 -22.84
C LEU A 449 -30.56 32.19 -23.26
N GLY A 450 -30.79 32.71 -24.46
CA GLY A 450 -30.16 33.93 -24.97
C GLY A 450 -30.73 35.22 -24.38
N VAL A 451 -32.00 35.24 -23.97
CA VAL A 451 -32.65 36.42 -23.38
C VAL A 451 -32.24 36.66 -21.92
N THR A 452 -31.67 35.67 -21.22
CA THR A 452 -31.06 35.86 -19.89
C THR A 452 -29.58 36.26 -19.96
N CYS A 453 -28.89 36.01 -21.07
CA CYS A 453 -27.50 36.42 -21.32
C CYS A 453 -27.43 37.31 -22.57
N GLY A 454 -27.91 38.54 -22.48
CA GLY A 454 -27.91 39.51 -23.58
C GLY A 454 -26.51 39.92 -24.05
N VAL A 455 -25.88 39.10 -24.88
CA VAL A 455 -24.72 39.48 -25.70
C VAL A 455 -24.92 38.90 -27.09
N THR A 456 -25.24 39.76 -28.06
CA THR A 456 -25.20 39.42 -29.48
C THR A 456 -23.72 39.25 -29.88
N ALA A 457 -23.19 38.04 -29.77
CA ALA A 457 -21.85 37.74 -30.27
C ALA A 457 -21.90 37.52 -31.79
N SER A 458 -21.32 38.45 -32.55
CA SER A 458 -20.95 38.25 -33.97
C SER A 458 -19.90 37.13 -34.06
N PRO A 459 -19.89 36.29 -35.12
CA PRO A 459 -18.92 35.20 -35.28
C PRO A 459 -17.52 35.68 -35.71
N ASP A 460 -17.19 36.95 -35.47
CA ASP A 460 -15.85 37.46 -35.71
C ASP A 460 -14.90 36.88 -34.65
N ALA A 461 -13.70 36.49 -35.09
CA ALA A 461 -12.66 35.93 -34.23
C ALA A 461 -12.54 36.77 -32.94
N PRO A 462 -12.41 36.13 -31.75
CA PRO A 462 -12.38 36.85 -30.49
C PRO A 462 -11.32 37.93 -30.56
N ALA A 463 -11.73 39.19 -30.40
CA ALA A 463 -10.80 40.30 -30.39
C ALA A 463 -9.74 40.02 -29.31
N PRO A 464 -8.45 40.22 -29.60
CA PRO A 464 -7.40 40.00 -28.62
C PRO A 464 -7.67 40.84 -27.38
N LEU A 465 -7.31 40.30 -26.21
CA LEU A 465 -7.47 41.01 -24.93
C LEU A 465 -6.94 42.45 -25.04
N PRO A 466 -7.72 43.46 -24.65
CA PRO A 466 -7.26 44.83 -24.68
C PRO A 466 -6.03 44.98 -23.75
N ARG A 467 -4.90 45.38 -24.32
CA ARG A 467 -3.65 45.62 -23.59
C ARG A 467 -3.79 46.87 -22.74
N THR A 468 -4.22 46.68 -21.50
CA THR A 468 -4.30 47.78 -20.53
C THR A 468 -3.11 47.66 -19.58
N VAL A 469 -2.30 48.71 -19.50
CA VAL A 469 -1.21 48.79 -18.51
C VAL A 469 -1.83 48.98 -17.13
N MET A 470 -1.39 48.20 -16.15
CA MET A 470 -1.89 48.33 -14.78
C MET A 470 -1.32 49.60 -14.17
N ALA A 471 -2.19 50.47 -13.64
CA ALA A 471 -1.76 51.67 -12.91
C ALA A 471 -1.11 51.24 -11.58
N CYS A 472 0.10 51.74 -11.32
CA CYS A 472 0.91 51.40 -10.15
C CYS A 472 1.19 52.63 -9.29
N ASP A 473 0.22 53.55 -9.20
CA ASP A 473 0.38 54.81 -8.47
C ASP A 473 0.38 54.56 -6.96
N ALA A 474 1.20 55.31 -6.23
CA ALA A 474 1.19 55.30 -4.77
C ALA A 474 -0.24 55.49 -4.23
N ASP A 475 -0.60 54.74 -3.19
CA ASP A 475 -1.93 54.72 -2.57
C ASP A 475 -3.05 54.06 -3.40
N THR A 476 -2.76 53.48 -4.56
CA THR A 476 -3.73 52.65 -5.30
C THR A 476 -3.55 51.15 -5.01
N ALA A 477 -4.64 50.41 -5.18
CA ALA A 477 -4.67 48.96 -5.11
C ALA A 477 -5.39 48.38 -6.33
N ALA A 478 -5.12 47.11 -6.61
CA ALA A 478 -5.82 46.29 -7.57
C ALA A 478 -6.24 44.98 -6.88
N ILE A 479 -7.45 44.49 -7.19
CA ILE A 479 -7.91 43.18 -6.71
C ILE A 479 -7.86 42.19 -7.88
N VAL A 480 -7.03 41.16 -7.78
CA VAL A 480 -6.94 40.13 -8.83
C VAL A 480 -8.18 39.24 -8.78
N LEU A 481 -8.96 39.26 -9.86
CA LEU A 481 -10.20 38.48 -10.02
C LEU A 481 -9.93 37.10 -10.64
N GLY A 482 -8.97 37.01 -11.56
CA GLY A 482 -8.60 35.77 -12.23
C GLY A 482 -7.26 35.85 -12.96
N GLU A 483 -6.70 34.69 -13.29
CA GLU A 483 -5.42 34.52 -14.00
C GLU A 483 -5.70 33.74 -15.30
N LEU A 484 -5.03 34.10 -16.39
CA LEU A 484 -5.21 33.50 -17.72
C LEU A 484 -3.86 33.06 -18.30
N THR A 485 -3.80 31.82 -18.81
CA THR A 485 -2.64 31.32 -19.55
C THR A 485 -2.51 32.04 -20.90
N ALA A 486 -1.41 31.84 -21.63
CA ALA A 486 -1.21 32.45 -22.95
C ALA A 486 -2.32 32.09 -23.94
N ASP A 487 -2.74 30.82 -23.94
CA ASP A 487 -3.78 30.34 -24.85
C ASP A 487 -5.17 30.81 -24.39
N ASP A 488 -5.47 30.78 -23.08
CA ASP A 488 -6.74 31.31 -22.55
C ASP A 488 -6.89 32.82 -22.82
N ALA A 489 -5.80 33.57 -22.64
CA ALA A 489 -5.77 35.00 -22.90
C ALA A 489 -6.05 35.32 -24.39
N ARG A 490 -5.47 34.53 -25.30
CA ARG A 490 -5.62 34.67 -26.76
C ARG A 490 -7.03 34.29 -27.21
N ASP A 491 -7.52 33.15 -26.76
CA ASP A 491 -8.72 32.51 -27.33
C ASP A 491 -9.99 32.95 -26.59
N HIS A 492 -9.88 33.30 -25.30
CA HIS A 492 -11.04 33.47 -24.43
C HIS A 492 -11.02 34.74 -23.58
N GLY A 493 -9.95 35.53 -23.64
CA GLY A 493 -9.77 36.62 -22.69
C GLY A 493 -10.82 37.72 -22.78
N SER A 494 -11.27 38.11 -23.98
CA SER A 494 -12.34 39.11 -24.15
C SER A 494 -13.67 38.65 -23.54
N TYR A 495 -13.96 37.35 -23.66
CA TYR A 495 -15.14 36.75 -23.06
C TYR A 495 -15.04 36.67 -21.52
N ALA A 496 -13.88 36.26 -21.01
CA ALA A 496 -13.62 36.21 -19.57
C ALA A 496 -13.74 37.61 -18.92
N LEU A 497 -13.22 38.64 -19.59
CA LEU A 497 -13.35 40.04 -19.17
C LEU A 497 -14.82 40.50 -19.14
N ALA A 498 -15.59 40.24 -20.20
CA ALA A 498 -17.00 40.61 -20.26
C ALA A 498 -17.84 39.93 -19.17
N THR A 499 -17.54 38.66 -18.90
CA THR A 499 -18.18 37.89 -17.83
C THR A 499 -17.92 38.50 -16.45
N GLU A 500 -16.66 38.80 -16.13
CA GLU A 500 -16.34 39.39 -14.83
C GLU A 500 -16.97 40.78 -14.67
N ARG A 501 -17.07 41.57 -15.75
CA ARG A 501 -17.83 42.84 -15.73
C ARG A 501 -19.31 42.63 -15.42
N ALA A 502 -19.94 41.60 -15.98
CA ALA A 502 -21.35 41.30 -15.74
C ALA A 502 -21.63 40.76 -14.32
N ARG A 503 -20.62 40.16 -13.67
CA ARG A 503 -20.72 39.63 -12.30
C ARG A 503 -20.56 40.69 -11.21
N LEU A 504 -19.95 41.83 -11.52
CA LEU A 504 -19.74 42.88 -10.52
C LEU A 504 -21.07 43.47 -10.05
N PRO A 505 -21.30 43.54 -8.72
CA PRO A 505 -22.40 44.30 -8.17
C PRO A 505 -22.39 45.75 -8.64
N ALA A 506 -23.56 46.30 -8.96
CA ALA A 506 -23.70 47.70 -9.40
C ALA A 506 -23.11 48.72 -8.39
N VAL A 507 -23.04 48.35 -7.10
CA VAL A 507 -22.42 49.16 -6.03
C VAL A 507 -20.92 49.40 -6.22
N LEU A 508 -20.23 48.60 -7.04
CA LEU A 508 -18.82 48.80 -7.39
C LEU A 508 -18.62 49.71 -8.62
N GLY A 509 -19.69 50.38 -9.08
CA GLY A 509 -19.78 51.18 -10.31
C GLY A 509 -18.62 52.13 -10.68
N PRO A 510 -17.89 52.77 -9.76
CA PRO A 510 -16.72 53.58 -10.15
C PRO A 510 -15.51 52.74 -10.59
N TYR A 511 -15.43 51.47 -10.19
CA TYR A 511 -14.31 50.58 -10.50
C TYR A 511 -14.63 49.68 -11.69
N ARG A 512 -13.63 49.45 -12.55
CA ARG A 512 -13.80 48.63 -13.76
C ARG A 512 -13.01 47.35 -13.65
N VAL A 513 -13.57 46.25 -14.15
CA VAL A 513 -12.75 45.08 -14.47
C VAL A 513 -11.92 45.39 -15.71
N GLN A 514 -10.63 45.16 -15.57
CA GLN A 514 -9.63 45.30 -16.60
C GLN A 514 -8.88 43.98 -16.78
N ALA A 515 -8.18 43.88 -17.91
CA ALA A 515 -7.31 42.75 -18.21
C ALA A 515 -5.93 43.31 -18.59
N THR A 516 -4.88 42.70 -18.06
CA THR A 516 -3.50 43.15 -18.28
C THR A 516 -2.62 41.92 -18.52
N GLU A 517 -1.83 41.93 -19.60
CA GLU A 517 -0.76 40.92 -19.75
C GLU A 517 0.23 41.09 -18.59
N LEU A 518 0.72 39.98 -18.03
CA LEU A 518 1.54 39.98 -16.83
C LEU A 518 2.80 40.83 -17.00
N ALA A 519 3.34 40.95 -18.22
CA ALA A 519 4.46 41.84 -18.55
C ALA A 519 4.18 43.32 -18.21
N TYR A 520 2.93 43.79 -18.32
CA TYR A 520 2.48 45.14 -18.01
C TYR A 520 1.78 45.27 -16.65
N ALA A 521 1.74 44.19 -15.86
CA ALA A 521 1.26 44.25 -14.49
C ALA A 521 2.32 44.88 -13.58
N CYS A 522 1.87 45.47 -12.47
CA CYS A 522 2.79 46.05 -11.50
C CYS A 522 3.67 44.99 -10.82
N PRO A 523 4.87 45.37 -10.32
CA PRO A 523 5.83 44.41 -9.76
C PRO A 523 5.28 43.57 -8.61
N SER A 524 4.39 44.13 -7.80
CA SER A 524 3.81 43.41 -6.68
C SER A 524 2.77 42.37 -7.12
N VAL A 525 2.04 42.59 -8.23
CA VAL A 525 1.15 41.58 -8.84
C VAL A 525 1.98 40.46 -9.46
N LYS A 526 3.07 40.80 -10.16
CA LYS A 526 3.99 39.82 -10.75
C LYS A 526 4.58 38.84 -9.73
N ARG A 527 4.73 39.26 -8.47
CA ARG A 527 5.27 38.40 -7.39
C ARG A 527 4.29 37.35 -6.89
N VAL A 528 2.98 37.56 -7.11
CA VAL A 528 1.92 36.74 -6.49
C VAL A 528 1.16 35.91 -7.52
N VAL A 529 1.19 36.33 -8.79
CA VAL A 529 0.67 35.57 -9.92
C VAL A 529 1.65 34.47 -10.29
N ARG A 530 1.15 33.26 -10.51
CA ARG A 530 1.99 32.12 -10.85
C ARG A 530 2.59 32.25 -12.26
N PRO A 531 3.82 31.75 -12.49
CA PRO A 531 4.57 32.00 -13.73
C PRO A 531 3.93 31.40 -14.99
N GLU A 532 3.02 30.42 -14.86
CA GLU A 532 2.29 29.84 -15.99
C GLU A 532 1.19 30.76 -16.58
N PHE A 533 0.80 31.82 -15.87
CA PHE A 533 -0.19 32.79 -16.35
C PHE A 533 0.49 33.97 -17.02
N THR A 534 -0.03 34.37 -18.17
CA THR A 534 0.51 35.50 -18.95
C THR A 534 -0.41 36.71 -18.93
N ALA A 535 -1.60 36.61 -18.34
CA ALA A 535 -2.51 37.73 -18.15
C ALA A 535 -3.32 37.60 -16.86
N VAL A 536 -3.77 38.74 -16.35
CA VAL A 536 -4.63 38.83 -15.16
C VAL A 536 -5.86 39.66 -15.43
N LEU A 537 -6.99 39.23 -14.89
CA LEU A 537 -8.22 40.00 -14.76
C LEU A 537 -8.24 40.64 -13.37
N TRP A 538 -8.48 41.94 -13.29
CA TRP A 538 -8.39 42.68 -12.03
C TRP A 538 -9.40 43.81 -11.95
N LEU A 539 -9.78 44.17 -10.73
CA LEU A 539 -10.65 45.32 -10.41
C LEU A 539 -9.79 46.48 -9.91
N GLY A 540 -9.86 47.64 -10.57
CA GLY A 540 -9.16 48.86 -10.14
C GLY A 540 -8.93 49.87 -11.26
N PRO A 541 -8.00 50.83 -11.06
CA PRO A 541 -7.36 51.13 -9.77
C PRO A 541 -8.39 51.60 -8.74
N LEU A 542 -8.18 51.27 -7.47
CA LEU A 542 -9.00 51.74 -6.36
C LEU A 542 -8.11 52.30 -5.25
N PRO A 543 -8.56 53.28 -4.45
CA PRO A 543 -7.79 53.74 -3.29
C PRO A 543 -7.53 52.58 -2.34
N SER A 544 -6.30 52.49 -1.82
CA SER A 544 -5.88 51.40 -0.93
C SER A 544 -6.80 51.23 0.28
N ALA A 545 -7.26 52.34 0.86
CA ALA A 545 -8.22 52.34 1.96
C ALA A 545 -9.57 51.69 1.60
N LYS A 546 -9.97 51.70 0.32
CA LYS A 546 -11.22 51.10 -0.17
C LYS A 546 -11.10 49.62 -0.52
N ALA A 547 -9.89 49.09 -0.70
CA ALA A 547 -9.71 47.68 -1.04
C ALA A 547 -10.28 46.74 0.04
N ALA A 548 -10.08 47.08 1.32
CA ALA A 548 -10.61 46.32 2.45
C ALA A 548 -12.15 46.28 2.48
N GLU A 549 -12.83 47.35 2.03
CA GLU A 549 -14.29 47.42 2.00
C GLU A 549 -14.90 46.64 0.82
N VAL A 550 -14.19 46.55 -0.31
CA VAL A 550 -14.67 45.89 -1.54
C VAL A 550 -14.57 44.36 -1.45
N CYS A 551 -13.58 43.84 -0.72
CA CYS A 551 -13.30 42.41 -0.63
C CYS A 551 -14.47 41.56 -0.08
N PRO A 552 -15.15 41.94 1.02
CA PRO A 552 -16.32 41.21 1.50
C PRO A 552 -17.47 41.17 0.50
N VAL A 553 -17.66 42.25 -0.27
CA VAL A 553 -18.74 42.38 -1.26
C VAL A 553 -18.54 41.39 -2.43
N LEU A 554 -17.29 41.07 -2.76
CA LEU A 554 -16.95 40.06 -3.76
C LEU A 554 -17.10 38.62 -3.25
N GLY A 555 -17.51 38.41 -1.99
CA GLY A 555 -17.75 37.08 -1.42
C GLY A 555 -16.49 36.23 -1.25
N ARG A 556 -15.30 36.84 -1.21
CA ARG A 556 -14.02 36.13 -1.02
C ARG A 556 -13.58 36.28 0.44
N GLN A 557 -13.86 35.24 1.25
CA GLN A 557 -13.63 35.25 2.71
C GLN A 557 -12.19 34.92 3.15
N ALA A 558 -11.34 34.42 2.25
CA ALA A 558 -9.93 34.18 2.54
C ALA A 558 -9.08 34.70 1.38
N GLY A 559 -8.12 35.58 1.68
CA GLY A 559 -7.16 36.08 0.69
C GLY A 559 -7.84 36.75 -0.49
N CYS A 560 -8.54 37.86 -0.27
CA CYS A 560 -8.81 38.80 -1.35
C CYS A 560 -7.46 39.11 -1.99
N GLY A 561 -7.22 38.51 -3.16
CA GLY A 561 -5.90 38.24 -3.71
C GLY A 561 -5.11 39.52 -3.80
N VAL A 562 -4.30 39.72 -2.76
CA VAL A 562 -3.31 40.77 -2.58
C VAL A 562 -3.88 42.15 -2.98
N ALA A 563 -4.56 42.81 -2.04
CA ALA A 563 -4.71 44.26 -2.14
C ALA A 563 -3.30 44.86 -2.12
N LEU A 564 -2.76 45.02 -3.32
CA LEU A 564 -1.39 45.45 -3.52
C LEU A 564 -1.40 46.96 -3.49
N THR A 565 -1.27 47.50 -2.29
CA THR A 565 -0.89 48.89 -2.08
C THR A 565 0.45 49.11 -2.78
N TYR A 566 0.46 50.00 -3.76
CA TYR A 566 1.67 50.44 -4.47
C TYR A 566 2.38 51.55 -3.72
#